data_AF-A0A951BB82-F1
#
_entry.id   AF-A0A951BB82-F1
#
_cell.length_a   1.000
_cell.length_b   1.000
_cell.length_c   1.000
_cell.angle_alpha   90.00
_cell.angle_beta   90.00
_cell.angle_gamma   90.00
#
_symmetry.space_group_name_H-M   'P 1'
#
loop_
_entity.id
_entity.type
_entity.pdbx_description
1 polymer ?
#
loop_
_entity_poly.entity_id
_entity_poly.type
_entity_poly.pdbx_seq_one_letter_code
_entity_poly.pdbx_strand_id
1 'polypeptide(L)'
;MSKADKRAAARLAAVQALYQMEVTGKGINEILAEFEAYWIGGEVEGDRYKPAEVAFFRDIVAGVLDDQLVLDRLVDDTLSKGWPLKRVEAVMRAILRAGAYELRQRADVPARVVIKEY
;
A
#
# COMPACT_ATOMS: atom_id res chain seq x y z
N MET A 1 19.67 -6.46 -6.55
CA MET A 1 18.20 -6.53 -6.50
C MET A 1 17.61 -6.12 -7.83
N SER A 2 16.67 -6.91 -8.33
CA SER A 2 15.95 -6.59 -9.57
C SER A 2 14.98 -5.43 -9.34
N LYS A 3 14.49 -4.83 -10.43
CA LYS A 3 13.40 -3.84 -10.36
C LYS A 3 12.15 -4.43 -9.72
N ALA A 4 11.86 -5.70 -9.98
CA ALA A 4 10.75 -6.42 -9.38
C ALA A 4 10.89 -6.50 -7.85
N ASP A 5 12.08 -6.85 -7.34
CA ASP A 5 12.32 -6.94 -5.89
C ASP A 5 12.12 -5.57 -5.19
N LYS A 6 12.53 -4.48 -5.85
CA LYS A 6 12.37 -3.11 -5.33
C LYS A 6 10.90 -2.68 -5.31
N ARG A 7 10.11 -3.10 -6.30
CA ARG A 7 8.66 -2.83 -6.34
C ARG A 7 7.90 -3.69 -5.33
N ALA A 8 8.29 -4.95 -5.13
CA ALA A 8 7.73 -5.79 -4.07
C ALA A 8 7.95 -5.16 -2.69
N ALA A 9 9.17 -4.69 -2.41
CA ALA A 9 9.47 -3.96 -1.16
C ALA A 9 8.65 -2.66 -1.03
N ALA A 10 8.45 -1.92 -2.13
CA ALA A 10 7.63 -0.71 -2.14
C ALA A 10 6.14 -0.99 -1.85
N ARG A 11 5.58 -2.10 -2.36
CA ARG A 11 4.20 -2.51 -2.05
C ARG A 11 4.02 -2.86 -0.58
N LEU A 12 4.96 -3.64 -0.03
CA LEU A 12 4.96 -3.97 1.40
C LEU A 12 5.00 -2.69 2.25
N ALA A 13 5.92 -1.78 1.94
CA ALA A 13 6.02 -0.49 2.63
C ALA A 13 4.72 0.33 2.51
N ALA A 14 4.08 0.34 1.33
CA ALA A 14 2.81 1.06 1.13
C ALA A 14 1.68 0.50 1.99
N VAL A 15 1.56 -0.84 2.09
CA VAL A 15 0.57 -1.47 2.96
C VAL A 15 0.81 -1.11 4.43
N GLN A 16 2.07 -1.15 4.87
CA GLN A 16 2.44 -0.80 6.25
C GLN A 16 2.16 0.68 6.56
N ALA A 17 2.49 1.57 5.62
CA ALA A 17 2.20 2.99 5.71
C ALA A 17 0.69 3.27 5.81
N LEU A 18 -0.13 2.69 4.92
CA LEU A 18 -1.59 2.85 4.94
C LEU A 18 -2.22 2.30 6.22
N TYR A 19 -1.75 1.14 6.69
CA TYR A 19 -2.16 0.58 7.97
C TYR A 19 -1.81 1.53 9.13
N GLN A 20 -0.56 2.01 9.18
CA GLN A 20 -0.10 2.92 10.22
C GLN A 20 -0.92 4.21 10.24
N MET A 21 -1.19 4.81 9.08
CA MET A 21 -2.06 5.99 8.95
C MET A 21 -3.43 5.75 9.57
N GLU A 22 -4.03 4.60 9.27
CA GLU A 22 -5.37 4.27 9.75
C GLU A 22 -5.43 4.05 11.27
N VAL A 23 -4.44 3.38 11.85
CA VAL A 23 -4.45 3.06 13.30
C VAL A 23 -3.91 4.19 14.18
N THR A 24 -3.05 5.06 13.64
CA THR A 24 -2.45 6.18 14.41
C THR A 24 -3.08 7.53 14.11
N GLY A 25 -3.78 7.69 12.98
CA GLY A 25 -4.28 8.97 12.51
C GLY A 25 -3.20 9.92 11.96
N LYS A 26 -1.94 9.45 11.81
CA LYS A 26 -0.85 10.24 11.25
C LYS A 26 -1.12 10.64 9.80
N GLY A 27 -0.70 11.85 9.44
CA GLY A 27 -0.82 12.37 8.08
C GLY A 27 0.23 11.81 7.13
N ILE A 28 -0.02 11.90 5.82
CA ILE A 28 0.88 11.38 4.76
C ILE A 28 2.30 11.93 4.86
N ASN A 29 2.47 13.22 5.15
CA ASN A 29 3.80 13.85 5.18
C ASN A 29 4.68 13.24 6.28
N GLU A 30 4.10 12.94 7.44
CA GLU A 30 4.81 12.31 8.56
C GLU A 30 5.20 10.87 8.20
N ILE A 31 4.26 10.12 7.62
CA ILE A 31 4.49 8.72 7.23
C ILE A 31 5.54 8.59 6.13
N LEU A 32 5.49 9.43 5.10
CA LEU A 32 6.50 9.42 4.04
C LEU A 32 7.90 9.74 4.59
N ALA A 33 8.00 10.71 5.50
CA ALA A 33 9.27 11.05 6.15
C ALA A 33 9.82 9.89 6.98
N GLU A 34 8.97 9.21 7.77
CA GLU A 34 9.37 8.04 8.57
C GLU A 34 9.88 6.89 7.70
N PHE A 35 9.14 6.53 6.65
CA PHE A 35 9.49 5.40 5.80
C PHE A 35 10.76 5.67 4.98
N GLU A 36 10.95 6.89 4.49
CA GLU A 36 12.14 7.25 3.71
C GLU A 36 13.39 7.39 4.56
N ALA A 37 13.27 7.88 5.79
CA ALA A 37 14.41 8.10 6.65
C ALA A 37 14.90 6.81 7.33
N TYR A 38 14.00 5.88 7.67
CA TYR A 38 14.33 4.77 8.55
C TYR A 38 14.09 3.39 7.95
N TRP A 39 13.04 3.22 7.14
CA TRP A 39 12.62 1.88 6.68
C TRP A 39 13.19 1.53 5.31
N ILE A 40 13.22 2.45 4.36
CA ILE A 40 13.61 2.12 2.98
C ILE A 40 15.14 1.98 2.88
N GLY A 41 15.61 0.73 2.89
CA GLY A 41 17.03 0.40 2.81
C GLY A 41 17.80 0.60 4.13
N GLY A 42 17.07 0.87 5.21
CA GLY A 42 17.61 0.99 6.57
C GLY A 42 17.57 -0.31 7.37
N GLU A 43 18.04 -0.23 8.61
CA GLU A 43 17.93 -1.27 9.62
C GLU A 43 17.04 -0.73 10.75
N VAL A 44 15.98 -1.46 11.08
CA VAL A 44 15.00 -1.09 12.11
C VAL A 44 14.84 -2.28 13.03
N GLU A 45 15.10 -2.08 14.33
CA GLU A 45 14.97 -3.12 15.36
C GLU A 45 15.75 -4.42 15.05
N GLY A 46 16.86 -4.32 14.31
CA GLY A 46 17.71 -5.46 13.90
C GLY A 46 17.28 -6.14 12.60
N ASP A 47 16.14 -5.74 12.02
CA ASP A 47 15.70 -6.20 10.71
C ASP A 47 16.17 -5.25 9.61
N ARG A 48 16.86 -5.82 8.61
CA ARG A 48 17.34 -5.07 7.45
C ARG A 48 16.29 -5.05 6.35
N TYR A 49 15.71 -3.88 6.14
CA TYR A 49 14.71 -3.69 5.11
C TYR A 49 15.35 -3.63 3.72
N LYS A 50 14.69 -4.28 2.76
CA LYS A 50 15.12 -4.24 1.36
C LYS A 50 14.94 -2.82 0.82
N PRO A 51 15.88 -2.29 0.01
CA PRO A 51 15.69 -1.03 -0.67
C PRO A 51 14.46 -1.09 -1.59
N ALA A 52 13.52 -0.18 -1.38
CA ALA A 52 12.30 -0.02 -2.15
C ALA A 52 12.47 1.02 -3.27
N GLU A 53 11.66 0.91 -4.32
CA GLU A 53 11.50 1.98 -5.32
C GLU A 53 10.65 3.10 -4.70
N VAL A 54 11.30 4.10 -4.09
CA VAL A 54 10.65 5.20 -3.34
C VAL A 54 9.55 5.89 -4.14
N ALA A 55 9.78 6.15 -5.43
CA ALA A 55 8.79 6.77 -6.30
C ALA A 55 7.52 5.91 -6.44
N PHE A 56 7.68 4.58 -6.52
CA PHE A 56 6.55 3.64 -6.61
C PHE A 56 5.79 3.53 -5.29
N PHE A 57 6.52 3.54 -4.16
CA PHE A 57 5.92 3.62 -2.83
C PHE A 57 5.07 4.88 -2.66
N ARG A 58 5.64 6.07 -2.95
CA ARG A 58 4.93 7.35 -2.88
C ARG A 58 3.69 7.37 -3.76
N ASP A 59 3.81 6.87 -4.99
CA ASP A 59 2.71 6.78 -5.95
C ASP A 59 1.53 5.99 -5.39
N ILE A 60 1.78 4.81 -4.80
CA ILE A 60 0.71 4.00 -4.20
C ILE A 60 0.08 4.71 -3.00
N VAL A 61 0.87 5.19 -2.05
CA VAL A 61 0.33 5.79 -0.81
C VAL A 61 -0.48 7.05 -1.12
N ALA A 62 0.08 7.97 -1.92
CA ALA A 62 -0.60 9.21 -2.27
C ALA A 62 -1.86 8.94 -3.10
N GLY A 63 -1.75 8.07 -4.12
CA GLY A 63 -2.87 7.74 -4.98
C GLY A 63 -4.01 7.03 -4.26
N VAL A 64 -3.72 6.18 -3.27
CA VAL A 64 -4.76 5.59 -2.41
C VAL A 64 -5.51 6.65 -1.62
N LEU A 65 -4.82 7.65 -1.07
CA LEU A 65 -5.48 8.72 -0.31
C LEU A 65 -6.32 9.63 -1.20
N ASP A 66 -5.79 9.99 -2.37
CA ASP A 66 -6.49 10.84 -3.34
C ASP A 66 -7.78 10.16 -3.85
N ASP A 67 -7.73 8.85 -4.08
CA ASP A 67 -8.86 8.06 -4.61
C ASP A 67 -9.65 7.28 -3.54
N GLN A 68 -9.39 7.51 -2.24
CA GLN A 68 -9.83 6.59 -1.17
C GLN A 68 -11.33 6.28 -1.21
N LEU A 69 -12.18 7.30 -1.40
CA LEU A 69 -13.64 7.12 -1.46
C LEU A 69 -14.08 6.24 -2.65
N VAL A 70 -13.38 6.37 -3.79
CA VAL A 70 -13.68 5.59 -5.00
C VAL A 70 -13.20 4.15 -4.81
N LEU A 71 -11.98 3.97 -4.30
CA LEU A 71 -11.42 2.65 -4.02
C LEU A 71 -12.26 1.89 -3.01
N ASP A 72 -12.66 2.54 -1.92
CA ASP A 72 -13.47 1.93 -0.87
C ASP A 72 -14.81 1.43 -1.41
N ARG A 73 -15.46 2.20 -2.29
CA ARG A 73 -16.71 1.78 -2.95
C ARG A 73 -16.50 0.58 -3.87
N LEU A 74 -15.47 0.63 -4.72
CA LEU A 74 -15.16 -0.46 -5.64
C LEU A 74 -14.88 -1.77 -4.90
N VAL A 75 -14.13 -1.70 -3.79
CA VAL A 75 -13.87 -2.87 -2.96
C VAL A 75 -15.16 -3.35 -2.30
N ASP A 76 -15.93 -2.47 -1.66
CA ASP A 76 -17.19 -2.80 -0.98
C ASP A 76 -18.18 -3.53 -1.92
N ASP A 77 -18.30 -3.06 -3.17
CA ASP A 77 -19.17 -3.66 -4.20
C ASP A 77 -18.76 -5.10 -4.60
N THR A 78 -17.50 -5.48 -4.36
CA THR A 78 -16.99 -6.84 -4.64
C THR A 78 -17.09 -7.79 -3.46
N LEU A 79 -17.34 -7.27 -2.25
CA LEU A 79 -17.45 -8.08 -1.05
C LEU A 79 -18.79 -8.81 -0.99
N SER A 80 -18.81 -9.92 -0.26
CA SER A 80 -20.04 -10.68 -0.01
C SER A 80 -21.11 -9.81 0.66
N LYS A 81 -22.37 -9.97 0.24
CA LYS A 81 -23.51 -9.25 0.84
C LYS A 81 -23.51 -9.38 2.36
N GLY A 82 -23.64 -8.24 3.06
CA GLY A 82 -23.61 -8.18 4.53
C GLY A 82 -22.20 -8.08 5.13
N TRP A 83 -21.16 -8.02 4.30
CA TRP A 83 -19.77 -7.84 4.73
C TRP A 83 -19.16 -6.54 4.18
N PRO A 84 -19.57 -5.37 4.72
CA PRO A 84 -19.01 -4.10 4.28
C PRO A 84 -17.52 -3.99 4.61
N LEU A 85 -16.79 -3.18 3.83
CA LEU A 85 -15.36 -2.93 3.95
C LEU A 85 -14.95 -2.56 5.38
N LYS A 86 -15.77 -1.80 6.11
CA LYS A 86 -15.51 -1.44 7.52
C LYS A 86 -15.39 -2.65 8.48
N ARG A 87 -15.89 -3.84 8.10
CA ARG A 87 -15.75 -5.09 8.87
C ARG A 87 -14.48 -5.86 8.54
N VAL A 88 -13.83 -5.55 7.42
CA VAL A 88 -12.51 -6.06 7.06
C VAL A 88 -11.50 -5.41 7.99
N GLU A 89 -10.59 -6.18 8.55
CA GLU A 89 -9.47 -5.78 9.38
C GLU A 89 -8.54 -4.79 8.68
N ALA A 90 -7.87 -3.93 9.46
CA ALA A 90 -7.12 -2.78 8.93
C ALA A 90 -6.00 -3.17 7.96
N VAL A 91 -5.25 -4.24 8.24
CA VAL A 91 -4.18 -4.72 7.36
C VAL A 91 -4.74 -5.14 6.00
N MET A 92 -5.82 -5.92 5.98
CA MET A 92 -6.44 -6.37 4.74
C MET A 92 -7.12 -5.23 4.00
N ARG A 93 -7.74 -4.27 4.69
CA ARG A 93 -8.22 -3.04 4.02
C ARG A 93 -7.08 -2.29 3.35
N ALA A 94 -5.93 -2.16 4.00
CA ALA A 94 -4.75 -1.51 3.41
C ALA A 94 -4.26 -2.26 2.15
N ILE A 95 -4.20 -3.60 2.21
CA ILE A 95 -3.86 -4.46 1.06
C ILE A 95 -4.88 -4.25 -0.08
N LEU A 96 -6.17 -4.33 0.21
CA LEU A 96 -7.24 -4.16 -0.78
C LEU A 96 -7.22 -2.78 -1.43
N ARG A 97 -7.02 -1.71 -0.63
CA ARG A 97 -6.90 -0.34 -1.15
C ARG A 97 -5.69 -0.18 -2.06
N ALA A 98 -4.52 -0.66 -1.63
CA ALA A 98 -3.28 -0.57 -2.42
C ALA A 98 -3.38 -1.38 -3.72
N GLY A 99 -3.86 -2.62 -3.64
CA GLY A 99 -4.08 -3.48 -4.81
C GLY A 99 -5.13 -2.91 -5.77
N ALA A 100 -6.24 -2.38 -5.26
CA ALA A 100 -7.27 -1.75 -6.08
C ALA A 100 -6.76 -0.49 -6.80
N TYR A 101 -5.95 0.33 -6.11
CA TYR A 101 -5.28 1.47 -6.72
C TYR A 101 -4.37 1.03 -7.87
N GLU A 102 -3.48 0.07 -7.62
CA GLU A 102 -2.52 -0.39 -8.62
C GLU A 102 -3.25 -1.02 -9.82
N LEU A 103 -4.28 -1.85 -9.60
CA LEU A 103 -5.11 -2.42 -10.67
C LEU A 103 -5.79 -1.35 -11.54
N ARG A 104 -6.21 -0.24 -10.94
CA ARG A 104 -6.96 0.82 -11.62
C ARG A 104 -6.05 1.81 -12.34
N GLN A 105 -4.94 2.21 -11.71
CA GLN A 105 -4.12 3.33 -12.16
C GLN A 105 -2.80 2.92 -12.82
N ARG A 106 -2.34 1.67 -12.63
CA ARG A 106 -1.04 1.20 -13.15
C ARG A 106 -1.20 0.20 -14.29
N ALA A 107 -1.61 0.72 -15.45
CA ALA A 107 -1.69 -0.08 -16.69
C ALA A 107 -0.33 -0.65 -17.15
N ASP A 108 0.80 -0.11 -16.64
CA ASP A 108 2.13 -0.67 -16.86
C ASP A 108 2.40 -1.97 -16.09
N VAL A 109 1.54 -2.34 -15.13
CA VAL A 109 1.67 -3.57 -14.34
C VAL A 109 0.54 -4.55 -14.72
N PRO A 110 0.87 -5.76 -15.20
CA PRO A 110 -0.17 -6.75 -15.51
C PRO A 110 -1.00 -7.12 -14.27
N ALA A 111 -2.33 -7.20 -14.42
CA ALA A 111 -3.24 -7.48 -13.30
C ALA A 111 -2.87 -8.74 -12.50
N ARG A 112 -2.42 -9.82 -13.16
CA ARG A 112 -1.94 -11.04 -12.50
C ARG A 112 -0.74 -10.83 -11.58
N VAL A 113 0.10 -9.84 -11.87
CA VAL A 113 1.26 -9.48 -11.04
C VAL A 113 0.77 -8.71 -9.82
N VAL A 114 -0.13 -7.74 -10.00
CA VAL A 114 -0.74 -7.01 -8.88
C VAL A 114 -1.39 -7.99 -7.90
N ILE A 115 -2.24 -8.90 -8.40
CA ILE A 115 -2.93 -9.91 -7.59
C ILE A 115 -1.95 -10.87 -6.88
N LYS A 116 -0.78 -11.16 -7.46
CA LYS A 116 0.21 -12.06 -6.86
C LYS A 116 1.04 -11.40 -5.77
N GLU A 117 1.23 -10.08 -5.86
CA GLU A 117 2.17 -9.32 -5.03
C GLU A 117 1.53 -8.71 -3.78
N TYR A 118 0.19 -8.72 -3.72
CA TYR A 118 -0.63 -8.31 -2.57
C TYR A 118 -1.30 -9.52 -1.93
#